data_AF-A0AAJ5ZA51-F1
#
_entry.id   AF-A0AAJ5ZA51-F1
#
_cell.length_a   1.000
_cell.length_b   1.000
_cell.length_c   1.000
_cell.angle_alpha   90.00
_cell.angle_beta   90.00
_cell.angle_gamma   90.00
#
_symmetry.space_group_name_H-M   'P 1'
#
loop_
_entity.id
_entity.type
_entity.pdbx_description
1 polymer ?
#
loop_
_entity_poly.entity_id
_entity_poly.type
_entity_poly.pdbx_seq_one_letter_code
_entity_poly.pdbx_strand_id
1 'polypeptide(L)'
;MITLITGTPGAGKTLRCVELLAELRNNDEPKTRSRLIFSNVNGLAPEIGAVAEFDPLKWMDLPEGSLIVIDECQDFWPSRPSGSKRPESVAALNTHRHKGIDFLLLTQHPGLIDQDIRALVGRHLHAYRPRAQEHSVWYEWSYCEAACQPKLKPIPEKRKFNKQIFSLYKSTVENTHKPQSWWPVIKKAILPLGAMVGGVALMVASFSGMAAKNEQDKPAPVVQVEAGQGIELPLYQGSPQNSEKIVR
;
A
#
# COMPACT_ATOMS: atom_id res chain seq x y z
N MET A 1 8.28 12.92 -27.86
CA MET A 1 8.70 11.86 -26.91
C MET A 1 7.50 11.04 -26.50
N ILE A 2 7.64 9.73 -26.27
CA ILE A 2 6.59 8.91 -25.63
C ILE A 2 6.94 8.74 -24.15
N THR A 3 6.03 9.20 -23.29
CA THR A 3 6.06 8.99 -21.84
C THR A 3 4.91 8.07 -21.44
N LEU A 4 5.21 7.02 -20.68
CA LEU A 4 4.24 6.07 -20.15
C LEU A 4 4.04 6.30 -18.65
N ILE A 5 2.80 6.30 -18.18
CA ILE A 5 2.41 6.39 -16.76
C ILE A 5 1.64 5.13 -16.39
N THR A 6 2.12 4.36 -15.41
CA THR A 6 1.47 3.14 -14.95
C THR A 6 1.24 3.09 -13.43
N GLY A 7 0.44 2.14 -12.98
CA GLY A 7 0.03 1.99 -11.58
C GLY A 7 -1.43 1.57 -11.47
N THR A 8 -1.80 0.99 -10.33
CA THR A 8 -3.16 0.47 -10.11
C THR A 8 -4.22 1.58 -10.18
N PRO A 9 -5.50 1.23 -10.40
CA PRO A 9 -6.61 2.15 -10.12
C PRO A 9 -6.45 2.83 -8.76
N GLY A 10 -6.74 4.13 -8.69
CA GLY A 10 -6.54 4.93 -7.48
C GLY A 10 -5.07 5.24 -7.09
N ALA A 11 -4.06 4.83 -7.86
CA ALA A 11 -2.65 5.16 -7.58
C ALA A 11 -2.26 6.61 -7.93
N GLY A 12 -3.15 7.37 -8.60
CA GLY A 12 -2.93 8.78 -8.93
C GLY A 12 -2.32 9.06 -10.30
N LYS A 13 -2.41 8.11 -11.26
CA LYS A 13 -1.93 8.28 -12.65
C LYS A 13 -2.36 9.62 -13.26
N THR A 14 -3.67 9.88 -13.24
CA THR A 14 -4.30 11.07 -13.83
C THR A 14 -3.87 12.36 -13.12
N LEU A 15 -3.65 12.34 -11.79
CA LEU A 15 -3.11 13.49 -11.06
C LEU A 15 -1.67 13.83 -11.48
N ARG A 16 -0.81 12.83 -11.69
CA ARG A 16 0.56 13.02 -12.20
C ARG A 16 0.57 13.46 -13.67
N CYS A 17 -0.39 13.03 -14.46
CA CYS A 17 -0.64 13.59 -15.79
C CYS A 17 -0.94 15.10 -15.70
N VAL A 18 -1.92 15.51 -14.90
CA VAL A 18 -2.29 16.92 -14.72
C VAL A 18 -1.12 17.76 -14.20
N GLU A 19 -0.29 17.21 -13.29
CA GLU A 19 0.95 17.84 -12.84
C GLU A 19 1.92 18.12 -14.01
N LEU A 20 2.15 17.14 -14.90
CA LEU A 20 3.02 17.30 -16.07
C LEU A 20 2.44 18.28 -17.11
N LEU A 21 1.12 18.36 -17.26
CA LEU A 21 0.46 19.35 -18.12
C LEU A 21 0.56 20.76 -17.55
N ALA A 22 0.51 20.92 -16.22
CA ALA A 22 0.75 22.18 -15.54
C ALA A 22 2.23 22.60 -15.59
N GLU A 23 3.18 21.65 -15.42
CA GLU A 23 4.62 21.88 -15.62
C GLU A 23 4.91 22.33 -17.07
N LEU A 24 4.19 21.81 -18.08
CA LEU A 24 4.28 22.26 -19.48
C LEU A 24 3.68 23.65 -19.71
N ARG A 25 2.49 23.95 -19.16
CA ARG A 25 1.84 25.26 -19.34
C ARG A 25 2.57 26.40 -18.60
N ASN A 26 3.32 26.07 -17.54
CA ASN A 26 4.17 27.01 -16.80
C ASN A 26 5.63 27.05 -17.31
N ASN A 27 5.94 26.43 -18.46
CA ASN A 27 7.29 26.41 -19.00
C ASN A 27 7.68 27.79 -19.59
N ASP A 28 8.93 28.21 -19.35
CA ASP A 28 9.47 29.48 -19.84
C ASP A 28 9.54 29.56 -21.37
N GLU A 29 9.78 28.44 -22.06
CA GLU A 29 9.85 28.41 -23.53
C GLU A 29 8.44 28.58 -24.14
N PRO A 30 8.17 29.67 -24.89
CA PRO A 30 6.85 29.91 -25.46
C PRO A 30 6.36 28.79 -26.38
N LYS A 31 7.27 28.12 -27.09
CA LYS A 31 6.98 26.99 -27.98
C LYS A 31 6.52 25.75 -27.22
N THR A 32 7.14 25.43 -26.09
CA THR A 32 6.70 24.31 -25.23
C THR A 32 5.40 24.65 -24.50
N ARG A 33 5.24 25.89 -24.02
CA ARG A 33 4.01 26.36 -23.36
C ARG A 33 2.77 26.39 -24.26
N SER A 34 2.93 26.73 -25.54
CA SER A 34 1.83 26.94 -26.50
C SER A 34 1.36 25.69 -27.25
N ARG A 35 1.94 24.51 -26.99
CA ARG A 35 1.57 23.26 -27.68
C ARG A 35 0.07 22.97 -27.59
N LEU A 36 -0.52 22.50 -28.68
CA LEU A 36 -1.89 21.97 -28.68
C LEU A 36 -1.92 20.67 -27.89
N ILE A 37 -2.93 20.50 -27.03
CA ILE A 37 -3.09 19.30 -26.20
C ILE A 37 -4.39 18.61 -26.63
N PHE A 38 -4.30 17.34 -27.00
CA PHE A 38 -5.46 16.47 -27.29
C PHE A 38 -5.56 15.43 -26.18
N SER A 39 -6.72 15.28 -25.53
CA SER A 39 -6.83 14.47 -24.31
C SER A 39 -8.20 13.82 -24.09
N ASN A 40 -8.25 12.50 -23.93
CA ASN A 40 -9.47 11.79 -23.49
C ASN A 40 -9.67 11.84 -21.95
N VAL A 41 -8.79 12.52 -21.20
CA VAL A 41 -8.89 12.66 -19.74
C VAL A 41 -10.10 13.52 -19.38
N ASN A 42 -11.15 12.88 -18.86
CA ASN A 42 -12.33 13.55 -18.35
C ASN A 42 -12.02 14.45 -17.14
N GLY A 43 -12.66 15.62 -17.08
CA GLY A 43 -12.58 16.50 -15.89
C GLY A 43 -11.31 17.35 -15.76
N LEU A 44 -10.51 17.51 -16.82
CA LEU A 44 -9.48 18.56 -16.91
C LEU A 44 -10.10 19.96 -16.80
N ALA A 45 -9.42 20.88 -16.12
CA ALA A 45 -9.84 22.29 -16.08
C ALA A 45 -9.59 23.01 -17.43
N PRO A 46 -10.42 24.00 -17.80
CA PRO A 46 -10.25 24.77 -19.04
C PRO A 46 -8.89 25.45 -19.19
N GLU A 47 -8.23 25.79 -18.07
CA GLU A 47 -6.89 26.39 -18.02
C GLU A 47 -5.80 25.52 -18.67
N ILE A 48 -5.99 24.20 -18.71
CA ILE A 48 -5.07 23.29 -19.42
C ILE A 48 -5.19 23.47 -20.95
N GLY A 49 -6.34 23.91 -21.46
CA GLY A 49 -6.57 24.11 -22.90
C GLY A 49 -6.42 22.81 -23.71
N ALA A 50 -7.02 21.72 -23.23
CA ALA A 50 -7.02 20.43 -23.90
C ALA A 50 -8.29 20.22 -24.73
N VAL A 51 -8.14 19.74 -25.97
CA VAL A 51 -9.23 19.34 -26.86
C VAL A 51 -9.59 17.89 -26.57
N ALA A 52 -10.84 17.64 -26.18
CA ALA A 52 -11.33 16.29 -25.86
C ALA A 52 -11.83 15.50 -27.09
N GLU A 53 -12.26 16.20 -28.13
CA GLU A 53 -12.80 15.60 -29.35
C GLU A 53 -11.68 15.31 -30.36
N PHE A 54 -11.18 14.07 -30.33
CA PHE A 54 -10.27 13.51 -31.35
C PHE A 54 -10.37 11.99 -31.37
N ASP A 55 -9.86 11.37 -32.45
CA ASP A 55 -9.72 9.92 -32.57
C ASP A 55 -8.25 9.54 -32.31
N PRO A 56 -7.93 8.86 -31.18
CA PRO A 56 -6.57 8.43 -30.87
C PRO A 56 -5.95 7.52 -31.94
N LEU A 57 -6.74 6.76 -32.70
CA LEU A 57 -6.24 5.91 -33.79
C LEU A 57 -5.83 6.73 -35.02
N LYS A 58 -6.33 7.96 -35.18
CA LYS A 58 -6.02 8.89 -36.27
C LYS A 58 -5.12 10.05 -35.85
N TRP A 59 -4.35 9.87 -34.78
CA TRP A 59 -3.43 10.90 -34.26
C TRP A 59 -2.47 11.48 -35.32
N MET A 60 -2.20 10.74 -36.40
CA MET A 60 -1.32 11.13 -37.49
C MET A 60 -1.82 12.37 -38.24
N ASP A 61 -3.12 12.65 -38.20
CA ASP A 61 -3.76 13.79 -38.85
C ASP A 61 -3.74 15.06 -37.98
N LEU A 62 -3.29 14.94 -36.72
CA LEU A 62 -3.20 16.07 -35.79
C LEU A 62 -2.02 17.01 -36.13
N PRO A 63 -2.11 18.31 -35.77
CA PRO A 63 -1.07 19.29 -36.08
C PRO A 63 0.31 18.92 -35.53
N GLU A 64 1.36 19.31 -36.25
CA GLU A 64 2.74 19.13 -35.79
C GLU A 64 3.02 19.88 -34.49
N GLY A 65 3.92 19.33 -33.67
CA GLY A 65 4.23 19.86 -32.33
C GLY A 65 3.16 19.59 -31.26
N SER A 66 2.04 18.92 -31.58
CA SER A 66 1.01 18.57 -30.59
C SER A 66 1.54 17.68 -29.45
N LEU A 67 0.84 17.71 -28.31
CA LEU A 67 0.93 16.74 -27.23
C LEU A 67 -0.39 15.95 -27.17
N ILE A 68 -0.30 14.63 -27.13
CA ILE A 68 -1.45 13.73 -27.07
C ILE A 68 -1.44 13.01 -25.72
N VAL A 69 -2.57 13.02 -25.03
CA VAL A 69 -2.76 12.46 -23.70
C VAL A 69 -3.86 11.41 -23.76
N ILE A 70 -3.55 10.17 -23.41
CA ILE A 70 -4.52 9.07 -23.51
C ILE A 70 -4.51 8.28 -22.21
N ASP A 71 -5.57 8.42 -21.41
CA ASP A 71 -5.86 7.56 -20.28
C ASP A 71 -6.45 6.22 -20.74
N GLU A 72 -6.16 5.17 -19.95
CA GLU A 72 -6.47 3.76 -20.24
C GLU A 72 -6.14 3.35 -21.71
N CYS A 73 -4.94 3.70 -22.18
CA CYS A 73 -4.57 3.64 -23.60
C CYS A 73 -4.51 2.23 -24.23
N GLN A 74 -4.61 1.16 -23.42
CA GLN A 74 -4.79 -0.20 -23.95
C GLN A 74 -6.12 -0.36 -24.72
N ASP A 75 -7.11 0.50 -24.48
CA ASP A 75 -8.40 0.47 -25.15
C ASP A 75 -8.27 0.83 -26.64
N PHE A 76 -7.18 1.53 -27.02
CA PHE A 76 -6.83 1.89 -28.40
C PHE A 76 -5.70 1.02 -28.96
N TRP A 77 -4.69 0.69 -28.13
CA TRP A 77 -3.52 -0.09 -28.55
C TRP A 77 -3.24 -1.27 -27.60
N PRO A 78 -4.12 -2.30 -27.60
CA PRO A 78 -4.00 -3.44 -26.71
C PRO A 78 -2.77 -4.30 -27.04
N SER A 79 -2.31 -5.03 -26.02
CA SER A 79 -1.30 -6.08 -26.15
C SER A 79 -1.78 -7.13 -27.16
N ARG A 80 -0.91 -7.51 -28.10
CA ARG A 80 -1.28 -8.30 -29.28
C ARG A 80 -0.43 -9.57 -29.44
N PRO A 81 -0.95 -10.65 -30.06
CA PRO A 81 -0.17 -11.86 -30.32
C PRO A 81 1.07 -11.58 -31.18
N SER A 82 2.15 -12.33 -30.94
CA SER A 82 3.34 -12.28 -31.80
C SER A 82 2.97 -12.66 -33.25
N GLY A 83 3.61 -12.01 -34.23
CA GLY A 83 3.33 -12.20 -35.65
C GLY A 83 2.03 -11.56 -36.17
N SER A 84 1.19 -10.96 -35.31
CA SER A 84 -0.01 -10.24 -35.77
C SER A 84 0.36 -9.01 -36.62
N LYS A 85 -0.56 -8.58 -37.52
CA LYS A 85 -0.37 -7.36 -38.31
C LYS A 85 -0.30 -6.13 -37.38
N ARG A 86 0.76 -5.33 -37.50
CA ARG A 86 0.91 -4.05 -36.78
C ARG A 86 -0.17 -3.06 -37.27
N PRO A 87 -0.95 -2.41 -36.39
CA PRO A 87 -1.87 -1.33 -36.78
C PRO A 87 -1.12 -0.12 -37.34
N GLU A 88 -1.75 0.63 -38.25
CA GLU A 88 -1.16 1.82 -38.88
C GLU A 88 -0.81 2.90 -37.84
N SER A 89 -1.73 3.16 -36.91
CA SER A 89 -1.55 4.07 -35.77
C SER A 89 -0.33 3.71 -34.91
N VAL A 90 0.08 2.44 -34.86
CA VAL A 90 1.27 1.97 -34.14
C VAL A 90 2.51 2.04 -35.04
N ALA A 91 2.38 1.71 -36.33
CA ALA A 91 3.45 1.81 -37.30
C ALA A 91 3.97 3.25 -37.46
N ALA A 92 3.08 4.24 -37.49
CA ALA A 92 3.44 5.64 -37.62
C ALA A 92 4.20 6.21 -36.40
N LEU A 93 4.12 5.57 -35.22
CA LEU A 93 4.81 6.05 -34.01
C LEU A 93 6.33 6.07 -34.20
N ASN A 94 6.88 5.20 -35.04
CA ASN A 94 8.31 5.22 -35.38
C ASN A 94 8.78 6.58 -35.93
N THR A 95 7.89 7.35 -36.56
CA THR A 95 8.17 8.70 -37.11
C THR A 95 7.59 9.85 -36.27
N HIS A 96 7.04 9.59 -35.08
CA HIS A 96 6.36 10.61 -34.27
C HIS A 96 7.25 11.85 -33.98
N ARG A 97 8.58 11.64 -33.88
CA ARG A 97 9.57 12.70 -33.63
C ARG A 97 9.73 13.67 -34.80
N HIS A 98 9.48 13.23 -36.04
CA HIS A 98 9.62 14.09 -37.22
C HIS A 98 8.54 15.17 -37.24
N LYS A 99 7.29 14.81 -36.88
CA LYS A 99 6.18 15.75 -36.65
C LYS A 99 6.28 16.53 -35.32
N GLY A 100 7.34 16.34 -34.54
CA GLY A 100 7.47 16.92 -33.20
C GLY A 100 6.39 16.50 -32.19
N ILE A 101 5.65 15.42 -32.45
CA ILE A 101 4.51 15.00 -31.63
C ILE A 101 5.00 14.26 -30.38
N ASP A 102 4.38 14.57 -29.24
CA ASP A 102 4.63 13.92 -27.96
C ASP A 102 3.40 13.16 -27.47
N PHE A 103 3.63 12.10 -26.70
CA PHE A 103 2.59 11.27 -26.10
C PHE A 103 2.77 11.16 -24.59
N LEU A 104 1.67 11.31 -23.86
CA LEU A 104 1.52 10.95 -22.47
C LEU A 104 0.47 9.83 -22.37
N LEU A 105 0.94 8.59 -22.24
CA LEU A 105 0.09 7.40 -22.25
C LEU A 105 -0.10 6.91 -20.82
N LEU A 106 -1.33 6.76 -20.34
CA LEU A 106 -1.63 6.17 -19.04
C LEU A 106 -2.29 4.80 -19.24
N THR A 107 -1.86 3.82 -18.46
CA THR A 107 -2.47 2.46 -18.42
C THR A 107 -2.28 1.88 -17.02
N GLN A 108 -3.01 0.82 -16.66
CA GLN A 108 -2.82 0.17 -15.36
C GLN A 108 -1.47 -0.57 -15.26
N HIS A 109 -1.02 -1.21 -16.35
CA HIS A 109 0.20 -2.02 -16.38
C HIS A 109 0.79 -2.09 -17.81
N PRO A 110 2.13 -2.00 -18.02
CA PRO A 110 2.72 -1.97 -19.37
C PRO A 110 2.36 -3.19 -20.23
N GLY A 111 2.17 -4.36 -19.61
CA GLY A 111 1.80 -5.59 -20.33
C GLY A 111 0.42 -5.54 -21.03
N LEU A 112 -0.42 -4.55 -20.73
CA LEU A 112 -1.72 -4.34 -21.37
C LEU A 112 -1.63 -3.67 -22.74
N ILE A 113 -0.53 -2.97 -23.06
CA ILE A 113 -0.37 -2.21 -24.32
C ILE A 113 0.53 -2.92 -25.32
N ASP A 114 0.42 -2.56 -26.60
CA ASP A 114 1.22 -3.09 -27.71
C ASP A 114 2.73 -3.06 -27.38
N GLN A 115 3.41 -4.17 -27.68
CA GLN A 115 4.86 -4.35 -27.50
C GLN A 115 5.69 -3.32 -28.27
N ASP A 116 5.21 -2.86 -29.43
CA ASP A 116 5.90 -1.86 -30.24
C ASP A 116 5.88 -0.48 -29.59
N ILE A 117 4.76 -0.12 -28.95
CA ILE A 117 4.66 1.13 -28.19
C ILE A 117 5.61 1.07 -27.00
N ARG A 118 5.64 -0.04 -26.27
CA ARG A 118 6.59 -0.26 -25.16
C ARG A 118 8.05 -0.09 -25.59
N ALA A 119 8.42 -0.56 -26.78
CA ALA A 119 9.77 -0.40 -27.33
C ALA A 119 10.13 1.07 -27.69
N LEU A 120 9.13 1.93 -27.89
CA LEU A 120 9.30 3.36 -28.22
C LEU A 120 9.18 4.32 -27.02
N VAL A 121 8.84 3.81 -25.82
CA VAL A 121 8.78 4.58 -24.57
C VAL A 121 10.17 5.08 -24.18
N GLY A 122 10.36 6.40 -24.15
CA GLY A 122 11.60 7.05 -23.70
C GLY A 122 11.58 7.50 -22.23
N ARG A 123 10.42 7.42 -21.57
CA ARG A 123 10.24 7.75 -20.14
C ARG A 123 9.08 6.93 -19.57
N HIS A 124 9.29 6.21 -18.48
CA HIS A 124 8.27 5.44 -17.78
C HIS A 124 8.17 5.88 -16.32
N LEU A 125 6.97 6.26 -15.89
CA LEU A 125 6.62 6.63 -14.52
C LEU A 125 5.68 5.58 -13.95
N HIS A 126 6.03 4.94 -12.82
CA HIS A 126 5.16 3.98 -12.14
C HIS A 126 4.74 4.46 -10.75
N ALA A 127 3.43 4.47 -10.49
CA ALA A 127 2.84 4.79 -9.20
C ALA A 127 2.64 3.54 -8.33
N TYR A 128 3.53 3.32 -7.38
CA TYR A 128 3.42 2.24 -6.40
C TYR A 128 2.73 2.74 -5.12
N ARG A 129 1.49 2.27 -4.88
CA ARG A 129 0.66 2.68 -3.74
C ARG A 129 0.23 1.47 -2.86
N PRO A 130 1.16 0.83 -2.13
CA PRO A 130 0.82 -0.31 -1.28
C PRO A 130 -0.16 0.08 -0.17
N ARG A 131 -1.15 -0.79 0.10
CA ARG A 131 -2.12 -0.65 1.20
C ARG A 131 -2.88 0.71 1.24
N ALA A 132 -3.12 1.33 0.08
CA ALA A 132 -3.89 2.57 -0.06
C ALA A 132 -3.40 3.76 0.81
N GLN A 133 -2.09 3.82 1.11
CA GLN A 133 -1.42 4.93 1.79
C GLN A 133 -1.82 6.30 1.23
N GLU A 134 -1.76 7.38 2.02
CA GLU A 134 -2.10 8.75 1.59
C GLU A 134 -1.17 9.30 0.48
N HIS A 135 -0.05 8.65 0.23
CA HIS A 135 0.94 9.00 -0.78
C HIS A 135 1.23 7.80 -1.69
N SER A 136 1.55 8.07 -2.95
CA SER A 136 2.11 7.09 -3.89
C SER A 136 3.63 7.27 -3.96
N VAL A 137 4.37 6.18 -3.99
CA VAL A 137 5.81 6.22 -4.32
C VAL A 137 5.93 6.20 -5.84
N TRP A 138 6.68 7.14 -6.40
CA TRP A 138 6.94 7.19 -7.83
C TRP A 138 8.32 6.64 -8.17
N TYR A 139 8.36 5.83 -9.22
CA TYR A 139 9.58 5.28 -9.81
C TYR A 139 9.68 5.75 -11.26
N GLU A 140 10.87 6.18 -11.68
CA GLU A 140 11.15 6.64 -13.05
C GLU A 140 12.27 5.83 -13.71
N TRP A 141 12.06 5.49 -15.00
CA TRP A 141 13.05 4.86 -15.89
C TRP A 141 13.05 5.53 -17.26
N SER A 142 14.18 5.56 -17.96
CA SER A 142 14.32 6.07 -19.33
C SER A 142 13.85 5.09 -20.43
N TYR A 143 13.10 4.05 -20.06
CA TYR A 143 12.58 2.98 -20.94
C TYR A 143 11.36 2.32 -20.31
N CYS A 144 10.59 1.53 -21.07
CA CYS A 144 9.48 0.75 -20.54
C CYS A 144 9.95 -0.44 -19.68
N GLU A 145 10.12 -0.23 -18.37
CA GLU A 145 10.29 -1.31 -17.39
C GLU A 145 9.01 -2.16 -17.28
N ALA A 146 9.01 -3.33 -17.95
CA ALA A 146 7.83 -4.16 -18.16
C ALA A 146 7.33 -4.92 -16.91
N ALA A 147 8.19 -5.16 -15.92
CA ALA A 147 7.85 -5.83 -14.67
C ALA A 147 7.52 -4.85 -13.53
N CYS A 148 7.74 -3.54 -13.74
CA CYS A 148 7.52 -2.46 -12.76
C CYS A 148 8.22 -2.68 -11.39
N GLN A 149 9.27 -3.52 -11.32
CA GLN A 149 9.82 -3.96 -10.03
C GLN A 149 10.74 -2.89 -9.39
N PRO A 150 10.52 -2.50 -8.12
CA PRO A 150 11.35 -1.49 -7.43
C PRO A 150 12.84 -1.84 -7.24
N LYS A 151 13.25 -3.09 -7.55
CA LYS A 151 14.59 -3.62 -7.26
C LYS A 151 15.66 -3.16 -8.25
N LEU A 152 15.30 -2.66 -9.43
CA LEU A 152 16.21 -2.33 -10.52
C LEU A 152 16.37 -0.82 -10.72
N LYS A 153 17.17 -0.21 -9.84
CA LYS A 153 17.67 1.18 -9.91
C LYS A 153 16.67 2.28 -10.36
N PRO A 154 15.39 2.30 -9.92
CA PRO A 154 14.59 3.51 -10.13
C PRO A 154 15.15 4.66 -9.27
N ILE A 155 14.98 5.91 -9.69
CA ILE A 155 15.11 7.06 -8.78
C ILE A 155 13.79 7.15 -8.00
N PRO A 156 13.77 6.93 -6.66
CA PRO A 156 12.52 6.79 -5.92
C PRO A 156 12.03 8.14 -5.39
N GLU A 157 11.20 8.84 -6.16
CA GLU A 157 10.66 10.14 -5.75
C GLU A 157 9.39 9.96 -4.88
N LYS A 158 9.48 10.35 -3.60
CA LYS A 158 8.33 10.37 -2.69
C LYS A 158 7.55 11.69 -2.81
N ARG A 159 6.83 11.90 -3.93
CA ARG A 159 5.91 13.05 -4.05
C ARG A 159 4.66 12.87 -3.19
N LYS A 160 4.31 13.92 -2.44
CA LYS A 160 2.94 14.17 -1.99
C LYS A 160 2.21 14.88 -3.14
N PHE A 161 0.94 14.55 -3.40
CA PHE A 161 0.15 15.28 -4.40
C PHE A 161 0.05 16.76 -3.99
N ASN A 162 0.48 17.68 -4.86
CA ASN A 162 0.31 19.11 -4.62
C ASN A 162 -1.19 19.44 -4.61
N LYS A 163 -1.66 20.09 -3.52
CA LYS A 163 -3.07 20.46 -3.34
C LYS A 163 -3.61 21.36 -4.47
N GLN A 164 -2.75 22.13 -5.13
CA GLN A 164 -3.12 22.98 -6.27
C GLN A 164 -3.52 22.16 -7.52
N ILE A 165 -3.03 20.93 -7.69
CA ILE A 165 -3.40 20.08 -8.85
C ILE A 165 -4.91 19.77 -8.84
N PHE A 166 -5.55 19.72 -7.67
CA PHE A 166 -6.98 19.45 -7.51
C PHE A 166 -7.89 20.63 -7.93
N SER A 167 -7.37 21.84 -8.22
CA SER A 167 -8.15 22.86 -8.93
C SER A 167 -8.11 22.67 -10.45
N LEU A 168 -7.04 22.07 -10.97
CA LEU A 168 -6.83 21.80 -12.40
C LEU A 168 -7.49 20.50 -12.89
N TYR A 169 -8.04 19.69 -11.98
CA TYR A 169 -8.67 18.40 -12.30
C TYR A 169 -9.73 17.98 -11.28
N LYS A 170 -10.91 17.60 -11.78
CA LYS A 170 -12.04 17.09 -10.99
C LYS A 170 -12.44 15.69 -11.44
N SER A 171 -12.02 14.67 -10.68
CA SER A 171 -12.43 13.27 -10.91
C SER A 171 -13.95 13.10 -10.80
N THR A 172 -14.55 12.42 -11.79
CA THR A 172 -16.00 12.21 -11.90
C THR A 172 -16.54 10.96 -11.19
N VAL A 173 -15.67 10.11 -10.64
CA VAL A 173 -16.05 8.88 -9.91
C VAL A 173 -16.01 9.13 -8.39
N GLU A 174 -16.95 8.53 -7.66
CA GLU A 174 -17.10 8.74 -6.21
C GLU A 174 -15.86 8.37 -5.39
N ASN A 175 -15.62 9.12 -4.31
CA ASN A 175 -14.48 8.93 -3.40
C ASN A 175 -14.68 7.74 -2.43
N THR A 176 -14.91 6.55 -2.96
CA THR A 176 -15.24 5.33 -2.20
C THR A 176 -14.03 4.66 -1.52
N HIS A 177 -12.93 5.39 -1.35
CA HIS A 177 -11.72 4.95 -0.62
C HIS A 177 -11.50 5.76 0.65
N LYS A 178 -12.31 5.46 1.68
CA LYS A 178 -12.04 5.92 3.05
C LYS A 178 -10.67 5.36 3.50
N PRO A 179 -9.71 6.18 3.97
CA PRO A 179 -8.42 5.68 4.44
C PRO A 179 -8.64 4.72 5.61
N GLN A 180 -8.14 3.49 5.47
CA GLN A 180 -8.44 2.42 6.42
C GLN A 180 -7.69 2.66 7.73
N SER A 181 -8.42 3.21 8.71
CA SER A 181 -7.84 3.68 9.98
C SER A 181 -7.06 2.58 10.70
N TRP A 182 -5.88 2.95 11.20
CA TRP A 182 -4.95 2.12 11.96
C TRP A 182 -5.41 1.91 13.42
N TRP A 183 -6.28 2.79 13.93
CA TRP A 183 -6.88 2.72 15.27
C TRP A 183 -7.50 1.36 15.65
N PRO A 184 -8.37 0.73 14.84
CA PRO A 184 -8.90 -0.61 15.14
C PRO A 184 -7.83 -1.72 15.23
N VAL A 185 -6.67 -1.56 14.59
CA VAL A 185 -5.54 -2.51 14.75
C VAL A 185 -4.87 -2.30 16.11
N ILE A 186 -4.58 -1.05 16.47
CA ILE A 186 -3.98 -0.72 17.77
C ILE A 186 -4.90 -1.10 18.94
N LYS A 187 -6.21 -0.85 18.85
CA LYS A 187 -7.17 -1.26 19.88
C LYS A 187 -7.17 -2.77 20.13
N LYS A 188 -6.97 -3.59 19.08
CA LYS A 188 -6.85 -5.06 19.20
C LYS A 188 -5.51 -5.52 19.78
N ALA A 189 -4.45 -4.72 19.67
CA ALA A 189 -3.13 -5.04 20.24
C ALA A 189 -2.98 -4.60 21.70
N ILE A 190 -3.51 -3.43 22.08
CA ILE A 190 -3.41 -2.89 23.44
C ILE A 190 -4.30 -3.66 24.42
N LEU A 191 -5.50 -4.09 24.01
CA LEU A 191 -6.46 -4.76 24.90
C LEU A 191 -5.91 -6.03 25.58
N PRO A 192 -5.32 -7.03 24.88
CA PRO A 192 -4.73 -8.20 25.54
C PRO A 192 -3.49 -7.86 26.37
N LEU A 193 -2.69 -6.87 25.95
CA LEU A 193 -1.50 -6.45 26.69
C LEU A 193 -1.86 -5.79 28.03
N GLY A 194 -2.88 -4.92 28.03
CA GLY A 194 -3.42 -4.31 29.25
C GLY A 194 -4.07 -5.34 30.19
N ALA A 195 -4.80 -6.32 29.64
CA ALA A 195 -5.35 -7.42 30.44
C ALA A 195 -4.26 -8.28 31.09
N MET A 196 -3.16 -8.57 30.37
CA MET A 196 -2.02 -9.31 30.91
C MET A 196 -1.32 -8.56 32.04
N VAL A 197 -1.03 -7.27 31.87
CA VAL A 197 -0.40 -6.43 32.91
C VAL A 197 -1.31 -6.28 34.13
N GLY A 198 -2.61 -6.07 33.93
CA GLY A 198 -3.60 -6.02 35.02
C GLY A 198 -3.71 -7.34 35.80
N GLY A 199 -3.69 -8.48 35.10
CA GLY A 199 -3.69 -9.81 35.71
C GLY A 199 -2.44 -10.06 36.57
N VAL A 200 -1.25 -9.68 36.08
CA VAL A 200 0.00 -9.77 36.85
C VAL A 200 -0.04 -8.86 38.09
N ALA A 201 -0.54 -7.63 37.96
CA ALA A 201 -0.64 -6.71 39.09
C ALA A 201 -1.60 -7.23 40.19
N LEU A 202 -2.77 -7.79 39.80
CA LEU A 202 -3.71 -8.41 40.73
C LEU A 202 -3.12 -9.67 41.39
N MET A 203 -2.34 -10.47 40.64
CA MET A 203 -1.64 -11.64 41.19
C MET A 203 -0.62 -11.23 42.25
N VAL A 204 0.25 -10.25 41.94
CA VAL A 204 1.25 -9.72 42.89
C VAL A 204 0.57 -9.15 44.15
N ALA A 205 -0.47 -8.33 44.00
CA ALA A 205 -1.22 -7.79 45.13
C ALA A 205 -1.84 -8.90 46.01
N SER A 206 -2.34 -9.98 45.39
CA SER A 206 -2.91 -11.13 46.10
C SER A 206 -1.84 -11.90 46.89
N PHE A 207 -0.67 -12.14 46.30
CA PHE A 207 0.45 -12.79 46.99
C PHE A 207 0.99 -11.94 48.15
N SER A 208 1.15 -10.63 47.96
CA SER A 208 1.54 -9.72 49.05
C SER A 208 0.50 -9.70 50.18
N GLY A 209 -0.79 -9.74 49.85
CA GLY A 209 -1.87 -9.83 50.83
C GLY A 209 -1.87 -11.13 51.63
N MET A 210 -1.55 -12.27 51.00
CA MET A 210 -1.38 -13.55 51.71
C MET A 210 -0.11 -13.59 52.57
N ALA A 211 1.01 -13.05 52.06
CA ALA A 211 2.27 -13.00 52.80
C ALA A 211 2.15 -12.19 54.10
N ALA A 212 1.58 -10.98 54.02
CA ALA A 212 1.34 -10.13 55.19
C ALA A 212 0.39 -10.78 56.23
N LYS A 213 -0.54 -11.63 55.79
CA LYS A 213 -1.47 -12.33 56.68
C LYS A 213 -0.82 -13.50 57.42
N ASN A 214 0.12 -14.21 56.77
CA ASN A 214 0.88 -15.29 57.39
C ASN A 214 1.93 -14.79 58.41
N GLU A 215 2.35 -13.52 58.33
CA GLU A 215 3.39 -12.98 59.22
C GLU A 215 2.85 -12.57 60.60
N GLN A 216 1.53 -12.42 60.75
CA GLN A 216 0.87 -12.16 62.04
C GLN A 216 0.59 -13.43 62.85
N ASP A 217 0.70 -14.63 62.27
CA ASP A 217 0.27 -15.91 62.87
C ASP A 217 1.43 -16.75 63.44
N LYS A 218 2.44 -16.07 64.01
CA LYS A 218 3.57 -16.71 64.72
C LYS A 218 3.26 -16.81 66.22
N PRO A 219 3.09 -18.02 66.80
CA PRO A 219 2.80 -18.16 68.22
C PRO A 219 3.98 -17.78 69.12
N ALA A 220 3.66 -17.29 70.31
CA ALA A 220 4.59 -16.92 71.38
C ALA A 220 5.29 -18.15 72.01
N PRO A 221 6.44 -17.99 72.70
CA PRO A 221 7.20 -19.11 73.26
C PRO A 221 6.43 -19.86 74.36
N VAL A 222 6.55 -21.18 74.36
CA VAL A 222 5.82 -22.10 75.25
C VAL A 222 6.50 -22.19 76.63
N VAL A 223 5.72 -22.02 77.69
CA VAL A 223 6.13 -22.24 79.09
C VAL A 223 5.89 -23.70 79.48
N GLN A 224 6.85 -24.32 80.19
CA GLN A 224 6.69 -25.67 80.75
C GLN A 224 5.88 -25.64 82.06
N VAL A 225 5.07 -26.68 82.28
CA VAL A 225 4.40 -26.97 83.57
C VAL A 225 4.45 -28.48 83.81
N GLU A 226 4.52 -28.89 85.08
CA GLU A 226 4.83 -30.27 85.51
C GLU A 226 3.65 -31.26 85.46
N ALA A 227 3.97 -32.53 85.75
CA ALA A 227 3.08 -33.68 85.56
C ALA A 227 2.06 -33.90 86.70
N GLY A 228 0.94 -34.53 86.35
CA GLY A 228 -0.08 -35.01 87.28
C GLY A 228 -0.68 -36.35 86.84
N GLN A 229 -0.87 -37.24 87.82
CA GLN A 229 -1.49 -38.57 87.77
C GLN A 229 -2.73 -38.66 86.85
N GLY A 230 -3.04 -39.73 86.12
CA GLY A 230 -2.48 -41.09 86.11
C GLY A 230 -3.49 -42.13 86.63
N ILE A 231 -4.02 -42.99 85.75
CA ILE A 231 -4.71 -44.29 85.96
C ILE A 231 -4.88 -44.96 84.59
N GLU A 232 -4.98 -46.29 84.52
CA GLU A 232 -4.69 -47.09 83.31
C GLU A 232 -5.71 -48.22 83.05
N LEU A 233 -5.68 -48.80 81.83
CA LEU A 233 -6.25 -50.09 81.39
C LEU A 233 -7.79 -50.22 81.25
N PRO A 234 -8.31 -51.24 80.53
CA PRO A 234 -7.67 -52.14 79.53
C PRO A 234 -8.14 -51.80 78.09
N LEU A 235 -7.42 -52.06 76.99
CA LEU A 235 -6.65 -53.23 76.52
C LEU A 235 -7.53 -54.42 76.05
N TYR A 236 -7.76 -54.50 74.73
CA TYR A 236 -8.18 -55.72 74.02
C TYR A 236 -7.44 -55.82 72.67
N GLN A 237 -7.19 -57.04 72.18
CA GLN A 237 -6.27 -57.33 71.06
C GLN A 237 -7.01 -57.80 69.79
N GLY A 238 -6.41 -57.66 68.59
CA GLY A 238 -7.09 -57.99 67.32
C GLY A 238 -6.25 -57.94 66.03
N SER A 239 -5.15 -58.71 65.98
CA SER A 239 -4.33 -59.03 64.78
C SER A 239 -4.09 -60.57 64.76
N PRO A 240 -3.64 -61.26 63.68
CA PRO A 240 -3.08 -60.84 62.37
C PRO A 240 -4.09 -61.14 61.21
N GLN A 241 -3.83 -61.31 59.90
CA GLN A 241 -2.68 -61.62 59.01
C GLN A 241 -2.69 -60.69 57.78
N ASN A 242 -1.61 -60.40 57.03
CA ASN A 242 -0.40 -61.10 56.56
C ASN A 242 -0.56 -61.92 55.26
N SER A 243 -0.02 -61.38 54.16
CA SER A 243 0.41 -62.10 52.95
C SER A 243 1.47 -61.26 52.20
N GLU A 244 2.40 -61.90 51.49
CA GLU A 244 3.77 -61.37 51.30
C GLU A 244 4.06 -60.63 49.98
N LYS A 245 5.32 -60.13 49.88
CA LYS A 245 5.89 -59.38 48.77
C LYS A 245 6.17 -60.24 47.52
N ILE A 246 6.32 -59.53 46.40
CA ILE A 246 6.69 -60.08 45.09
C ILE A 246 8.22 -60.22 44.95
N VAL A 247 8.66 -61.47 44.77
CA VAL A 247 9.68 -62.01 43.82
C VAL A 247 10.67 -61.03 43.13
N ARG A 248 11.95 -61.46 43.13
CA ARG A 248 13.14 -61.01 42.37
C ARG A 248 13.86 -59.75 42.88
#